data_AF-A0AAD9V5Z2-F1
#
_entry.id   AF-A0AAD9V5Z2-F1
#
_cell.length_a   1.000
_cell.length_b   1.000
_cell.length_c   1.000
_cell.angle_alpha   90.00
_cell.angle_beta   90.00
_cell.angle_gamma   90.00
#
_symmetry.space_group_name_H-M   'P 1'
#
loop_
_entity.id
_entity.type
_entity.pdbx_description
1 polymer ?
#
loop_
_entity_poly.entity_id
_entity_poly.type
_entity_poly.pdbx_seq_one_letter_code
_entity_poly.pdbx_strand_id
1 'polypeptide(L)'
;MAKWGEGDPRWIVEERADAKNVNNWHWTEKNASPWSKERLKELLKGLEMESDQGKVTVTDVTKIEGEASANNRKAKLIFFYEWVITLEWKGTIKDGDKVWKGKIEIPNLSEENEADELDVIVMADKSSGESFTLKEIVRSVGTKLIREKLGQYIKELKHG
;
A
#
# COMPACT_ATOMS: atom_id res chain seq x y z
N MET A 1 11.79 48.14 -43.18
CA MET A 1 11.82 48.61 -41.78
C MET A 1 10.38 48.64 -41.28
N ALA A 2 9.99 47.71 -40.41
CA ALA A 2 8.62 47.65 -39.87
C ALA A 2 8.52 48.52 -38.61
N LYS A 3 7.44 49.31 -38.51
CA LYS A 3 7.21 50.28 -37.43
C LYS A 3 6.83 49.57 -36.13
N TRP A 4 7.44 50.01 -35.03
CA TRP A 4 7.15 49.57 -33.67
C TRP A 4 5.81 50.14 -33.20
N GLY A 5 4.82 49.30 -32.92
CA GLY A 5 3.59 49.72 -32.21
C GLY A 5 2.25 49.18 -32.71
N GLU A 6 2.18 48.43 -33.80
CA GLU A 6 0.93 47.77 -34.23
C GLU A 6 1.05 46.26 -34.04
N GLY A 7 0.57 45.77 -32.89
CA GLY A 7 0.41 44.34 -32.64
C GLY A 7 -0.69 43.80 -33.56
N ASP A 8 -0.34 42.86 -34.43
CA ASP A 8 -1.26 42.20 -35.36
C ASP A 8 -2.35 41.46 -34.56
N PRO A 9 -3.65 41.70 -34.82
CA PRO A 9 -4.75 41.13 -34.03
C PRO A 9 -4.87 39.60 -34.14
N ARG A 10 -4.05 38.95 -35.00
CA ARG A 10 -3.89 37.49 -35.03
C ARG A 10 -3.04 36.96 -33.86
N TRP A 11 -2.35 37.83 -33.13
CA TRP A 11 -1.53 37.50 -31.97
C TRP A 11 -2.21 37.96 -30.68
N ILE A 12 -3.45 37.52 -30.48
CA ILE A 12 -4.02 37.45 -29.14
C ILE A 12 -3.68 36.06 -28.61
N VAL A 13 -2.58 35.95 -27.87
CA VAL A 13 -2.39 34.84 -26.93
C VAL A 13 -3.26 35.17 -25.72
N GLU A 14 -4.57 35.01 -25.89
CA GLU A 14 -5.45 34.81 -24.74
C GLU A 14 -5.04 33.47 -24.14
N GLU A 15 -4.56 33.48 -22.89
CA GLU A 15 -4.53 32.28 -22.07
C GLU A 15 -5.97 31.76 -21.97
N ARG A 16 -6.30 30.80 -22.84
CA ARG A 16 -7.59 30.12 -22.77
C ARG A 16 -7.67 29.39 -21.44
N ALA A 17 -8.64 29.77 -20.61
CA ALA A 17 -9.00 29.08 -19.37
C ALA A 17 -9.46 27.61 -19.60
N ASP A 18 -9.67 27.21 -20.85
CA ASP A 18 -10.03 25.85 -21.27
C ASP A 18 -8.79 24.96 -21.51
N ALA A 19 -7.90 24.86 -20.52
CA ALA A 19 -6.83 23.86 -20.49
C ALA A 19 -7.41 22.43 -20.30
N LYS A 20 -8.32 22.04 -21.18
CA LYS A 20 -8.96 20.74 -21.20
C LYS A 20 -7.95 19.76 -21.78
N ASN A 21 -7.55 18.77 -20.99
CA ASN A 21 -6.69 17.67 -21.44
C ASN A 21 -7.44 16.79 -22.45
N VAL A 22 -7.58 17.30 -23.67
CA VAL A 22 -8.20 16.59 -24.79
C VAL A 22 -7.37 15.33 -25.10
N ASN A 23 -8.03 14.18 -25.11
CA ASN A 23 -7.44 12.85 -25.36
C ASN A 23 -6.37 12.37 -24.37
N ASN A 24 -6.25 12.96 -23.16
CA ASN A 24 -5.26 12.56 -22.15
C ASN A 24 -3.80 12.57 -22.67
N TRP A 25 -3.48 13.54 -23.53
CA TRP A 25 -2.15 13.69 -24.14
C TRP A 25 -1.15 14.41 -23.22
N HIS A 26 -1.65 15.19 -22.25
CA HIS A 26 -0.83 15.83 -21.22
C HIS A 26 -0.74 14.95 -19.98
N TRP A 27 0.48 14.88 -19.41
CA TRP A 27 0.77 14.14 -18.18
C TRP A 27 -0.21 14.55 -17.08
N THR A 28 -0.97 13.57 -16.58
CA THR A 28 -1.84 13.76 -15.41
C THR A 28 -1.44 12.71 -14.40
N GLU A 29 -0.80 13.16 -13.32
CA GLU A 29 -0.47 12.34 -12.16
C GLU A 29 -1.56 12.53 -11.12
N LYS A 30 -2.11 11.43 -10.61
CA LYS A 30 -2.96 11.44 -9.44
C LYS A 30 -2.21 10.82 -8.27
N ASN A 31 -2.09 11.57 -7.19
CA ASN A 31 -1.56 11.04 -5.95
C ASN A 31 -2.58 10.07 -5.31
N ALA A 32 -2.22 8.79 -5.27
CA ALA A 32 -3.02 7.73 -4.66
C ALA A 32 -2.52 7.38 -3.23
N SER A 33 -1.50 8.07 -2.73
CA SER A 33 -0.89 7.79 -1.43
C SER A 33 -1.85 7.94 -0.25
N PRO A 34 -2.69 9.00 -0.15
CA PRO A 34 -3.63 9.15 0.97
C PRO A 34 -4.63 7.99 1.02
N TRP A 35 -5.28 7.71 -0.11
CA TRP A 35 -6.22 6.60 -0.25
C TRP A 35 -5.57 5.26 0.06
N SER A 36 -4.35 5.03 -0.43
CA SER A 36 -3.62 3.78 -0.20
C SER A 36 -3.31 3.56 1.28
N LYS A 37 -2.86 4.60 1.99
CA LYS A 37 -2.56 4.50 3.42
C LYS A 37 -3.80 4.16 4.24
N GLU A 38 -4.93 4.80 3.95
CA GLU A 38 -6.20 4.50 4.60
C GLU A 38 -6.64 3.06 4.28
N ARG A 39 -6.58 2.67 3.01
CA ARG A 39 -7.04 1.36 2.57
C ARG A 39 -6.21 0.21 3.12
N LEU A 40 -4.87 0.33 3.10
CA LEU A 40 -3.96 -0.64 3.70
C LEU A 40 -4.22 -0.79 5.20
N LYS A 41 -4.51 0.31 5.90
CA LYS A 41 -4.87 0.27 7.32
C LYS A 41 -6.17 -0.48 7.56
N GLU A 42 -7.20 -0.26 6.74
CA GLU A 42 -8.48 -0.99 6.83
C GLU A 42 -8.32 -2.50 6.57
N LEU A 43 -7.52 -2.87 5.56
CA LEU A 43 -7.38 -4.26 5.15
C LEU A 43 -6.54 -5.10 6.13
N LEU A 44 -5.54 -4.49 6.77
CA LEU A 44 -4.59 -5.19 7.65
C LEU A 44 -4.97 -5.12 9.13
N LYS A 45 -5.66 -4.06 9.56
CA LYS A 45 -6.08 -3.92 10.96
C LYS A 45 -7.17 -4.92 11.31
N GLY A 46 -7.02 -5.62 12.44
CA GLY A 46 -8.01 -6.58 12.91
C GLY A 46 -7.93 -7.94 12.21
N LEU A 47 -6.89 -8.20 11.40
CA LEU A 47 -6.67 -9.53 10.84
C LEU A 47 -6.45 -10.55 11.96
N GLU A 48 -7.27 -11.59 11.95
CA GLU A 48 -7.19 -12.72 12.88
C GLU A 48 -6.64 -13.96 12.16
N MET A 49 -5.66 -14.59 12.79
CA MET A 49 -4.97 -15.78 12.33
C MET A 49 -5.11 -16.83 13.42
N GLU A 50 -5.91 -17.86 13.17
CA GLU A 50 -6.16 -18.94 14.12
C GLU A 50 -5.55 -20.24 13.61
N SER A 51 -5.00 -21.02 14.53
CA SER A 51 -4.41 -22.33 14.28
C SER A 51 -4.64 -23.22 15.51
N ASP A 52 -4.44 -24.53 15.36
CA ASP A 52 -4.58 -25.50 16.45
C ASP A 52 -3.71 -25.19 17.67
N GLN A 53 -2.62 -24.45 17.49
CA GLN A 53 -1.67 -24.11 18.54
C GLN A 53 -1.94 -22.76 19.23
N GLY A 54 -2.75 -21.89 18.63
CA GLY A 54 -2.99 -20.55 19.17
C GLY A 54 -3.63 -19.58 18.19
N LYS A 55 -3.86 -18.36 18.67
CA LYS A 55 -4.50 -17.29 17.91
C LYS A 55 -3.61 -16.05 17.91
N VAL A 56 -3.49 -15.41 16.75
CA VAL A 56 -2.76 -14.15 16.56
C VAL A 56 -3.69 -13.14 15.90
N THR A 57 -3.72 -11.91 16.41
CA THR A 57 -4.53 -10.82 15.90
C THR A 57 -3.67 -9.59 15.65
N VAL A 58 -3.77 -8.99 14.47
CA VAL A 58 -3.16 -7.69 14.15
C VAL A 58 -3.93 -6.59 14.85
N THR A 59 -3.28 -5.87 15.76
CA THR A 59 -3.93 -4.85 16.57
C THR A 59 -3.91 -3.47 15.95
N ASP A 60 -2.81 -3.08 15.32
CA ASP A 60 -2.71 -1.79 14.65
C ASP A 60 -1.64 -1.80 13.56
N VAL A 61 -1.66 -0.76 12.73
CA VAL A 61 -0.68 -0.51 11.67
C VAL A 61 0.14 0.69 12.10
N THR A 62 1.35 0.44 12.58
CA THR A 62 2.19 1.47 13.19
C THR A 62 2.87 2.36 12.17
N LYS A 63 3.23 1.81 11.02
CA LYS A 63 3.98 2.54 9.99
C LYS A 63 3.51 2.13 8.59
N ILE A 64 3.28 3.12 7.75
CA ILE A 64 3.07 2.96 6.31
C ILE A 64 3.90 4.04 5.64
N GLU A 65 5.10 3.67 5.20
CA GLU A 65 6.04 4.53 4.51
C GLU A 65 6.08 4.22 3.03
N GLY A 66 6.22 5.27 2.23
CA GLY A 66 6.21 5.18 0.78
C GLY A 66 5.08 5.99 0.15
N GLU A 67 4.86 5.73 -1.13
CA GLU A 67 4.01 6.51 -1.99
C GLU A 67 3.31 5.64 -3.03
N ALA A 68 2.16 6.11 -3.51
CA ALA A 68 1.49 5.56 -4.67
C ALA A 68 1.00 6.68 -5.58
N SER A 69 1.24 6.51 -6.88
CA SER A 69 0.78 7.42 -7.93
C SER A 69 0.18 6.66 -9.10
N ALA A 70 -0.87 7.23 -9.68
CA ALA A 70 -1.50 6.73 -10.89
C ALA A 70 -1.28 7.74 -12.02
N ASN A 71 -0.68 7.26 -13.10
CA ASN A 71 -0.29 8.06 -14.26
C ASN A 71 -1.02 7.57 -15.49
N ASN A 72 -1.62 8.48 -16.26
CA ASN A 72 -2.22 8.13 -17.54
C ASN A 72 -1.35 8.63 -18.69
N ARG A 73 -0.87 7.71 -19.53
CA ARG A 73 -0.08 8.02 -20.72
C ARG A 73 -0.62 7.24 -21.91
N LYS A 74 -1.07 7.95 -22.96
CA LYS A 74 -1.58 7.33 -24.21
C LYS A 74 -2.67 6.27 -23.94
N ALA A 75 -3.63 6.59 -23.06
CA ALA A 75 -4.69 5.69 -22.61
C ALA A 75 -4.23 4.41 -21.87
N LYS A 76 -2.96 4.36 -21.43
CA LYS A 76 -2.45 3.34 -20.52
C LYS A 76 -2.33 3.94 -19.12
N LEU A 77 -2.97 3.30 -18.14
CA LEU A 77 -2.75 3.59 -16.73
C LEU A 77 -1.48 2.87 -16.27
N ILE A 78 -0.57 3.64 -15.68
CA ILE A 78 0.67 3.17 -15.10
C ILE A 78 0.59 3.53 -13.62
N PHE A 79 0.74 2.53 -12.76
CA PHE A 79 0.73 2.69 -11.33
C PHE A 79 2.15 2.50 -10.82
N PHE A 80 2.61 3.44 -10.01
CA PHE A 80 3.83 3.29 -9.24
C PHE A 80 3.41 3.25 -7.78
N TYR A 81 3.85 2.25 -7.05
CA TYR A 81 3.61 2.19 -5.63
C TYR A 81 4.79 1.50 -4.96
N GLU A 82 5.26 2.08 -3.87
CA GLU A 82 6.26 1.48 -3.02
C GLU A 82 5.81 1.67 -1.58
N TRP A 83 5.77 0.59 -0.82
CA TRP A 83 5.31 0.59 0.55
C TRP A 83 6.18 -0.27 1.45
N VAL A 84 6.59 0.32 2.57
CA VAL A 84 7.13 -0.35 3.74
C VAL A 84 6.08 -0.28 4.84
N ILE A 85 5.55 -1.43 5.24
CA ILE A 85 4.45 -1.52 6.21
C ILE A 85 4.95 -2.21 7.47
N THR A 86 4.68 -1.60 8.62
CA THR A 86 4.90 -2.20 9.94
C THR A 86 3.57 -2.34 10.66
N LEU A 87 3.30 -3.55 11.14
CA LEU A 87 2.11 -3.95 11.86
C LEU A 87 2.48 -4.39 13.28
N GLU A 88 1.57 -4.19 14.23
CA GLU A 88 1.67 -4.77 15.57
C GLU A 88 0.66 -5.90 15.73
N TRP A 89 1.11 -7.02 16.28
CA TRP A 89 0.26 -8.17 16.55
C TRP A 89 0.28 -8.56 18.03
N LYS A 90 -0.81 -9.19 18.46
CA LYS A 90 -0.93 -9.84 19.77
C LYS A 90 -1.39 -11.27 19.56
N GLY A 91 -0.89 -12.20 20.36
CA GLY A 91 -1.30 -13.60 20.23
C GLY A 91 -1.28 -14.35 21.55
N THR A 92 -2.08 -15.41 21.61
CA THR A 92 -2.22 -16.31 22.76
C THR A 92 -2.10 -17.74 22.28
N ILE A 93 -1.44 -18.58 23.08
CA ILE A 93 -1.38 -20.02 22.86
C ILE A 93 -2.65 -20.66 23.40
N LYS A 94 -3.13 -21.74 22.78
CA LYS A 94 -4.41 -22.39 23.12
C LYS A 94 -4.54 -22.79 24.60
N ASP A 95 -3.42 -23.16 25.22
CA ASP A 95 -3.33 -23.58 26.63
C ASP A 95 -2.64 -22.54 27.54
N GLY A 96 -2.49 -21.29 27.06
CA GLY A 96 -1.78 -20.23 27.77
C GLY A 96 -2.59 -18.94 27.88
N ASP A 97 -2.74 -18.43 29.10
CA ASP A 97 -3.34 -17.10 29.36
C ASP A 97 -2.43 -15.93 28.97
N LYS A 98 -1.17 -16.22 28.62
CA LYS A 98 -0.17 -15.20 28.37
C LYS A 98 -0.33 -14.60 26.98
N VAL A 99 -0.61 -13.29 26.94
CA VAL A 99 -0.63 -12.52 25.70
C VAL A 99 0.80 -12.14 25.30
N TRP A 100 1.20 -12.63 24.14
CA TRP A 100 2.43 -12.26 23.46
C TRP A 100 2.18 -11.11 22.51
N LYS A 101 3.21 -10.30 22.28
CA LYS A 101 3.17 -9.18 21.35
C LYS A 101 4.38 -9.20 20.45
N GLY A 102 4.25 -8.59 19.29
CA GLY A 102 5.33 -8.43 18.35
C GLY A 102 4.96 -7.54 17.19
N LYS A 103 5.82 -7.57 16.18
CA LYS A 103 5.69 -6.77 14.96
C LYS A 103 5.76 -7.65 13.73
N ILE A 104 5.08 -7.23 12.67
CA ILE A 104 5.21 -7.79 11.32
C ILE A 104 5.66 -6.66 10.41
N GLU A 105 6.69 -6.90 9.61
CA GLU A 105 7.20 -5.94 8.64
C GLU A 105 7.12 -6.51 7.22
N ILE A 106 6.70 -5.65 6.29
CA ILE A 106 6.53 -5.95 4.87
C ILE A 106 7.31 -4.87 4.11
N PRO A 107 8.59 -5.12 3.78
CA PRO A 107 9.48 -4.10 3.23
C PRO A 107 9.42 -3.95 1.70
N ASN A 108 8.83 -4.90 0.99
CA ASN A 108 8.92 -5.01 -0.46
C ASN A 108 7.55 -5.01 -1.16
N LEU A 109 6.59 -4.24 -0.67
CA LEU A 109 5.33 -4.05 -1.41
C LEU A 109 5.55 -2.99 -2.49
N SER A 110 5.85 -3.43 -3.71
CA SER A 110 6.03 -2.55 -4.87
C SER A 110 5.35 -3.06 -6.14
N GLU A 111 5.32 -2.25 -7.21
CA GLU A 111 4.83 -2.71 -8.53
C GLU A 111 5.72 -3.78 -9.19
N GLU A 112 6.98 -3.89 -8.75
CA GLU A 112 7.92 -4.90 -9.24
C GLU A 112 7.70 -6.27 -8.59
N ASN A 113 6.99 -6.31 -7.45
CA ASN A 113 6.75 -7.53 -6.70
C ASN A 113 5.30 -8.00 -6.81
N GLU A 114 5.09 -9.27 -7.10
CA GLU A 114 3.76 -9.87 -7.03
C GLU A 114 3.32 -10.08 -5.57
N ALA A 115 2.01 -10.09 -5.32
CA ALA A 115 1.47 -10.28 -3.98
C ALA A 115 1.95 -11.60 -3.33
N ASP A 116 2.22 -12.62 -4.13
CA ASP A 116 2.73 -13.92 -3.69
C ASP A 116 4.24 -13.95 -3.39
N GLU A 117 4.98 -12.92 -3.79
CA GLU A 117 6.44 -12.82 -3.59
C GLU A 117 6.82 -11.92 -2.40
N LEU A 118 5.84 -11.26 -1.79
CA LEU A 118 6.07 -10.33 -0.69
C LEU A 118 6.70 -11.01 0.53
N ASP A 119 7.72 -10.36 1.08
CA ASP A 119 8.39 -10.78 2.31
C ASP A 119 7.56 -10.36 3.52
N VAL A 120 7.36 -11.31 4.44
CA VAL A 120 6.63 -11.08 5.69
C VAL A 120 7.56 -11.43 6.85
N ILE A 121 8.17 -10.40 7.42
CA ILE A 121 9.14 -10.53 8.51
C ILE A 121 8.39 -10.44 9.84
N VAL A 122 8.35 -11.54 10.59
CA VAL A 122 7.65 -11.61 11.89
C VAL A 122 8.65 -11.54 13.03
N MET A 123 8.45 -10.58 13.93
CA MET A 123 9.24 -10.37 15.14
C MET A 123 8.34 -10.49 16.38
N ALA A 124 8.92 -10.95 17.50
CA ALA A 124 8.25 -11.02 18.80
C ALA A 124 9.07 -10.23 19.83
N ASP A 125 8.40 -9.49 20.72
CA ASP A 125 9.07 -8.62 21.70
C ASP A 125 9.90 -9.41 22.72
N LYS A 126 9.46 -10.64 23.02
CA LYS A 126 10.11 -11.55 23.95
C LYS A 126 10.35 -12.88 23.28
N SER A 127 11.56 -13.43 23.46
CA SER A 127 11.93 -14.74 22.95
C SER A 127 11.60 -15.83 23.96
N SER A 128 10.71 -16.74 23.56
CA SER A 128 10.30 -17.95 24.29
C SER A 128 9.84 -19.02 23.29
N GLY A 129 9.68 -20.26 23.75
CA GLY A 129 9.08 -21.33 22.94
C GLY A 129 7.68 -20.96 22.42
N GLU A 130 6.84 -20.37 23.26
CA GLU A 130 5.50 -19.90 22.90
C GLU A 130 5.53 -18.80 21.83
N SER A 131 6.46 -17.84 21.95
CA SER A 131 6.64 -16.78 20.95
C SER A 131 7.09 -17.32 19.59
N PHE A 132 7.83 -18.44 19.60
CA PHE A 132 8.28 -19.10 18.37
C PHE A 132 7.10 -19.78 17.68
N THR A 133 6.25 -20.49 18.42
CA THR A 133 5.02 -21.08 17.89
C THR A 133 4.10 -20.02 17.28
N LEU A 134 3.91 -18.87 17.94
CA LEU A 134 3.10 -17.79 17.36
C LEU A 134 3.73 -17.20 16.09
N LYS A 135 5.06 -17.07 16.04
CA LYS A 135 5.78 -16.65 14.81
C LYS A 135 5.57 -17.65 13.66
N GLU A 136 5.59 -18.96 13.94
CA GLU A 136 5.32 -20.01 12.94
C GLU A 136 3.87 -19.94 12.44
N ILE A 137 2.90 -19.67 13.31
CA ILE A 137 1.49 -19.46 12.92
C ILE A 137 1.37 -18.27 11.96
N VAL A 138 2.00 -17.14 12.28
CA VAL A 138 1.99 -15.97 11.39
C VAL A 138 2.70 -16.28 10.06
N ARG A 139 3.81 -17.01 10.06
CA ARG A 139 4.51 -17.38 8.81
C ARG A 139 3.72 -18.32 7.92
N SER A 140 2.97 -19.25 8.50
CA SER A 140 2.20 -20.25 7.74
C SER A 140 0.84 -19.71 7.30
N VAL A 141 0.03 -19.23 8.25
CA VAL A 141 -1.34 -18.77 8.01
C VAL A 141 -1.36 -17.27 7.71
N GLY A 142 -0.63 -16.48 8.51
CA GLY A 142 -0.61 -15.03 8.41
C GLY A 142 -0.04 -14.51 7.10
N THR A 143 1.07 -15.08 6.62
CA THR A 143 1.68 -14.69 5.34
C THR A 143 0.69 -14.84 4.20
N LYS A 144 -0.06 -15.95 4.13
CA LYS A 144 -1.07 -16.15 3.09
C LYS A 144 -2.20 -15.10 3.17
N LEU A 145 -2.72 -14.84 4.37
CA LEU A 145 -3.78 -13.85 4.58
C LEU A 145 -3.32 -12.43 4.25
N ILE A 146 -2.13 -12.04 4.71
CA ILE A 146 -1.53 -10.73 4.43
C ILE A 146 -1.37 -10.55 2.94
N ARG A 147 -0.81 -11.53 2.24
CA ARG A 147 -0.63 -11.50 0.78
C ARG A 147 -1.96 -11.38 0.04
N GLU A 148 -3.00 -12.09 0.49
CA GLU A 148 -4.35 -11.96 -0.08
C GLU A 148 -4.89 -10.53 0.08
N LYS A 149 -4.76 -9.93 1.27
CA LYS A 149 -5.19 -8.55 1.52
C LYS A 149 -4.40 -7.52 0.71
N LEU A 150 -3.10 -7.71 0.57
CA LEU A 150 -2.27 -6.84 -0.26
C LEU A 150 -2.59 -7.01 -1.76
N GLY A 151 -2.88 -8.24 -2.19
CA GLY A 151 -3.40 -8.50 -3.54
C GLY A 151 -4.75 -7.82 -3.79
N GLN A 152 -5.63 -7.77 -2.78
CA GLN A 152 -6.88 -7.01 -2.86
C GLN A 152 -6.60 -5.51 -3.01
N TYR A 153 -5.69 -4.94 -2.21
CA TYR A 153 -5.28 -3.55 -2.35
C TYR A 153 -4.76 -3.24 -3.77
N ILE A 154 -3.86 -4.08 -4.32
CA ILE A 154 -3.31 -3.88 -5.67
C ILE A 154 -4.42 -3.90 -6.73
N LYS A 155 -5.39 -4.80 -6.59
CA LYS A 155 -6.55 -4.85 -7.50
C LYS A 155 -7.38 -3.58 -7.40
N GLU A 156 -7.68 -3.12 -6.19
CA GLU A 156 -8.47 -1.90 -5.99
C GLU A 156 -7.74 -0.65 -6.49
N LEU A 157 -6.43 -0.56 -6.28
CA LEU A 157 -5.61 0.53 -6.82
C LEU A 157 -5.70 0.60 -8.35
N LYS A 158 -5.70 -0.56 -9.02
CA LYS A 158 -5.77 -0.65 -10.49
C LYS A 158 -7.15 -0.37 -11.07
N HIS A 159 -8.21 -0.43 -10.27
CA HIS A 159 -9.61 -0.23 -10.71
C HIS A 159 -10.28 1.04 -10.16
N GLY A 160 -9.58 1.81 -9.30
CA GLY A 160 -10.06 3.06 -8.70
C GLY A 160 -9.83 4.33 -9.52
#